data_AF-A0AA88T1P7-F1
#
_entry.id   AF-A0AA88T1P7-F1
#
_cell.length_a   1.000
_cell.length_b   1.000
_cell.length_c   1.000
_cell.angle_alpha   90.00
_cell.angle_beta   90.00
_cell.angle_gamma   90.00
#
_symmetry.space_group_name_H-M   'P 1'
#
loop_
_entity.id
_entity.type
_entity.pdbx_description
1 polymer ?
#
loop_
_entity_poly.entity_id
_entity_poly.type
_entity_poly.pdbx_seq_one_letter_code
_entity_poly.pdbx_strand_id
1 'polypeptide(L)'
;MAESLSQTKGRRRNGMDEPELFSHEFSSLLSEDLLLCPICVDVFTDPVTTPCGHNFCKSCLTQCWDKSQHSHCPLCKEKFTKRPELKINTTLREVADHFKKKIVSTELKRIQQYAVDVNLDPDTAHPSLILSADGKQVTHGDTRQNLPDTPQRFNPCICVLGKQSFSSGKFYYEVQVRGKTDWSLGVMKENINRKRQIFLTPQNGFWTVWLRNENQYKACADPAVPLTLREKLEVVGVFVDYEEGLVSFYDVKSRSHIYSFTGQSFTEKLYPYFCPCLNDEGKNSASLIISSVFKT
;
A
#
# COMPACT_ATOMS: atom_id res chain seq x y z
N MET A 1 -16.06 76.20 -17.55
CA MET A 1 -16.80 76.53 -18.78
C MET A 1 -16.58 75.36 -19.71
N ALA A 2 -17.43 74.34 -19.62
CA ALA A 2 -18.64 74.17 -20.45
C ALA A 2 -18.24 73.86 -21.90
N GLU A 3 -18.28 72.59 -22.29
CA GLU A 3 -19.34 71.99 -23.13
C GLU A 3 -18.77 71.80 -24.55
N SER A 4 -19.11 70.83 -25.40
CA SER A 4 -20.27 69.94 -25.50
C SER A 4 -19.85 68.81 -26.47
N LEU A 5 -20.16 67.54 -26.19
CA LEU A 5 -21.30 66.81 -26.76
C LEU A 5 -21.18 66.58 -28.29
N SER A 6 -20.88 65.34 -28.69
CA SER A 6 -21.90 64.33 -29.04
C SER A 6 -22.01 64.21 -30.58
N GLN A 7 -22.39 63.12 -31.22
CA GLN A 7 -23.39 62.11 -30.87
C GLN A 7 -23.30 61.07 -32.01
N THR A 8 -23.46 59.77 -31.79
CA THR A 8 -24.73 59.05 -31.97
C THR A 8 -24.35 57.58 -32.15
N LYS A 9 -25.16 56.56 -31.86
CA LYS A 9 -26.42 56.38 -31.13
C LYS A 9 -26.49 54.85 -30.98
N GLY A 10 -26.72 54.34 -29.78
CA GLY A 10 -28.03 53.75 -29.48
C GLY A 10 -27.84 52.35 -28.88
N ARG A 11 -28.75 51.79 -28.08
CA ARG A 11 -29.91 52.31 -27.34
C ARG A 11 -30.13 51.28 -26.21
N ARG A 12 -30.26 51.78 -24.98
CA ARG A 12 -30.70 51.12 -23.71
C ARG A 12 -31.93 50.18 -23.94
N ARG A 13 -32.24 49.13 -23.15
CA ARG A 13 -32.22 49.02 -21.67
C ARG A 13 -32.54 47.57 -21.21
N ASN A 14 -31.82 47.13 -20.16
CA ASN A 14 -32.17 46.35 -18.96
C ASN A 14 -32.95 45.02 -18.99
N GLY A 15 -32.30 43.98 -18.43
CA GLY A 15 -32.73 43.33 -17.19
C GLY A 15 -33.13 41.85 -17.27
N MET A 16 -32.38 40.98 -16.58
CA MET A 16 -32.83 39.86 -15.71
C MET A 16 -31.62 38.98 -15.31
N ASP A 17 -31.54 38.62 -14.03
CA ASP A 17 -30.52 37.78 -13.40
C ASP A 17 -30.59 36.28 -13.83
N GLU A 18 -29.41 35.62 -13.83
CA GLU A 18 -29.12 34.16 -13.67
C GLU A 18 -29.57 33.14 -14.77
N PRO A 19 -28.96 31.93 -14.89
CA PRO A 19 -27.86 31.33 -14.12
C PRO A 19 -26.70 30.70 -14.93
N GLU A 20 -25.66 30.33 -14.17
CA GLU A 20 -24.53 29.45 -14.48
C GLU A 20 -24.82 28.28 -15.44
N LEU A 21 -24.01 28.14 -16.50
CA LEU A 21 -23.90 26.89 -17.26
C LEU A 21 -22.50 26.30 -17.12
N PHE A 22 -22.37 25.50 -16.07
CA PHE A 22 -21.65 24.23 -16.00
C PHE A 22 -20.79 23.88 -17.22
N SER A 23 -19.48 24.14 -17.12
CA SER A 23 -18.44 23.49 -17.93
C SER A 23 -17.48 22.66 -17.06
N HIS A 24 -18.00 22.08 -15.96
CA HIS A 24 -17.42 20.90 -15.33
C HIS A 24 -17.96 19.65 -16.00
N GLU A 25 -17.56 19.42 -17.25
CA GLU A 25 -17.83 18.18 -17.95
C GLU A 25 -17.00 17.03 -17.32
N PHE A 26 -17.74 16.12 -16.67
CA PHE A 26 -17.43 14.70 -16.46
C PHE A 26 -16.31 14.30 -15.48
N SER A 27 -16.22 14.95 -14.32
CA SER A 27 -15.57 14.30 -13.17
C SER A 27 -16.52 13.31 -12.48
N SER A 28 -16.31 12.01 -12.77
CA SER A 28 -16.84 10.81 -12.09
C SER A 28 -18.37 10.67 -11.94
N LEU A 29 -19.02 10.06 -12.95
CA LEU A 29 -20.46 9.70 -12.94
C LEU A 29 -20.85 8.50 -12.04
N LEU A 30 -20.05 8.17 -11.03
CA LEU A 30 -20.49 7.31 -9.93
C LEU A 30 -20.08 8.02 -8.65
N SER A 31 -21.06 8.43 -7.83
CA SER A 31 -20.72 8.82 -6.46
C SER A 31 -20.09 7.61 -5.77
N GLU A 32 -19.02 7.87 -5.03
CA GLU A 32 -18.21 6.83 -4.35
C GLU A 32 -19.11 5.91 -3.50
N ASP A 33 -20.19 6.45 -2.96
CA ASP A 33 -21.22 5.77 -2.17
C ASP A 33 -21.97 4.66 -2.92
N LEU A 34 -22.09 4.71 -4.25
CA LEU A 34 -22.80 3.69 -5.04
C LEU A 34 -22.07 2.34 -5.08
N LEU A 35 -20.78 2.34 -4.77
CA LEU A 35 -19.94 1.13 -4.75
C LEU A 35 -19.70 0.61 -3.33
N LEU A 36 -20.27 1.26 -2.32
CA LEU A 36 -20.13 0.84 -0.93
C LEU A 36 -21.22 -0.13 -0.54
N CYS A 37 -20.83 -1.18 0.17
CA CYS A 37 -21.78 -2.04 0.84
C CYS A 37 -22.33 -1.31 2.07
N PRO A 38 -23.66 -1.17 2.21
CA PRO A 38 -24.27 -0.46 3.33
C PRO A 38 -24.13 -1.18 4.69
N ILE A 39 -23.62 -2.42 4.70
CA ILE A 39 -23.45 -3.21 5.93
C ILE A 39 -22.03 -3.01 6.49
N CYS A 40 -21.00 -3.20 5.67
CA CYS A 40 -19.61 -3.03 6.10
C CYS A 40 -19.07 -1.62 5.84
N VAL A 41 -19.80 -0.79 5.10
CA VAL A 41 -19.44 0.59 4.74
C VAL A 41 -18.09 0.64 4.00
N ASP A 42 -17.83 -0.36 3.18
CA ASP A 42 -16.62 -0.52 2.38
C ASP A 42 -16.99 -0.91 0.94
N VAL A 43 -16.09 -0.68 0.00
CA VAL A 43 -16.28 -0.99 -1.42
C VAL A 43 -16.56 -2.49 -1.59
N PHE A 44 -17.58 -2.82 -2.37
CA PHE A 44 -18.06 -4.19 -2.53
C PHE A 44 -16.95 -5.24 -2.74
N THR A 45 -17.03 -6.32 -1.96
CA THR A 45 -16.24 -7.54 -2.13
C THR A 45 -17.21 -8.69 -2.41
N ASP A 46 -17.06 -9.31 -3.58
CA ASP A 46 -18.03 -10.29 -4.10
C ASP A 46 -19.49 -9.84 -3.95
N PRO A 47 -19.87 -8.71 -4.60
CA PRO A 47 -21.22 -8.16 -4.48
C PRO A 47 -22.28 -9.15 -4.96
N VAL A 48 -23.43 -9.13 -4.31
CA VAL A 48 -24.63 -9.89 -4.68
C VAL A 48 -25.82 -8.93 -4.74
N THR A 49 -26.74 -9.18 -5.67
CA THR A 49 -27.95 -8.36 -5.85
C THR A 49 -29.14 -9.15 -5.33
N THR A 50 -29.91 -8.57 -4.41
CA THR A 50 -31.15 -9.18 -3.90
C THR A 50 -32.27 -9.11 -4.95
N PRO A 51 -33.36 -9.90 -4.83
CA PRO A 51 -34.51 -9.81 -5.73
C PRO A 51 -35.12 -8.40 -5.82
N CYS A 52 -35.01 -7.61 -4.75
CA CYS A 52 -35.45 -6.21 -4.70
C CYS A 52 -34.44 -5.21 -5.29
N GLY A 53 -33.37 -5.67 -5.92
CA GLY A 53 -32.40 -4.85 -6.65
C GLY A 53 -31.26 -4.23 -5.83
N HIS A 54 -31.21 -4.46 -4.51
CA HIS A 54 -30.17 -3.89 -3.64
C HIS A 54 -28.89 -4.74 -3.59
N ASN A 55 -27.73 -4.09 -3.45
CA ASN A 55 -26.43 -4.74 -3.52
C ASN A 55 -25.73 -4.81 -2.15
N PHE A 56 -25.09 -5.93 -1.88
CA PHE A 56 -24.35 -6.18 -0.63
C PHE A 56 -23.12 -7.05 -0.90
N CYS A 57 -22.08 -6.99 -0.07
CA CYS A 57 -21.07 -8.05 -0.06
C CYS A 57 -21.74 -9.39 0.29
N LYS A 58 -21.39 -10.47 -0.43
CA LYS A 58 -21.98 -11.80 -0.18
C LYS A 58 -21.87 -12.22 1.28
N SER A 59 -20.70 -12.02 1.89
CA SER A 59 -20.43 -12.34 3.29
C SER A 59 -21.32 -11.55 4.24
N CYS A 60 -21.43 -10.23 4.05
CA CYS A 60 -22.26 -9.36 4.88
C CYS A 60 -23.73 -9.76 4.86
N LEU A 61 -24.29 -9.95 3.66
CA LEU A 61 -25.70 -10.34 3.53
C LEU A 61 -25.97 -11.75 4.11
N THR A 62 -25.06 -12.69 3.86
CA THR A 62 -25.13 -14.04 4.43
C THR A 62 -25.16 -13.98 5.95
N GLN A 63 -24.26 -13.22 6.57
CA GLN A 63 -24.20 -13.05 8.02
C GLN A 63 -25.46 -12.39 8.60
N CYS A 64 -26.03 -11.41 7.91
CA CYS A 64 -27.31 -10.81 8.32
C CYS A 64 -28.46 -11.84 8.32
N TRP A 65 -28.53 -12.68 7.29
CA TRP A 65 -29.54 -13.73 7.19
C TRP A 65 -29.34 -14.85 8.21
N ASP A 66 -28.10 -15.22 8.52
CA ASP A 66 -27.82 -16.30 9.49
C ASP A 66 -28.15 -15.88 10.94
N LYS A 67 -28.12 -14.58 11.24
CA LYS A 67 -28.55 -14.03 12.53
C LYS A 67 -30.05 -13.78 12.65
N SER A 68 -30.81 -14.00 11.58
CA SER A 68 -32.22 -13.63 11.48
C SER A 68 -33.10 -14.86 11.25
N GLN A 69 -34.31 -14.86 11.81
CA GLN A 69 -35.28 -15.92 11.53
C GLN A 69 -35.82 -15.86 10.09
N HIS A 70 -35.72 -14.70 9.43
CA HIS A 70 -36.26 -14.46 8.09
C HIS A 70 -35.20 -13.84 7.17
N SER A 71 -35.16 -14.29 5.92
CA SER A 71 -34.39 -13.63 4.86
C SER A 71 -35.10 -12.37 4.41
N HIS A 72 -34.47 -11.22 4.60
CA HIS A 72 -35.01 -9.92 4.20
C HIS A 72 -33.88 -9.03 3.68
N CYS A 73 -34.23 -7.99 2.92
CA CYS A 73 -33.28 -6.98 2.49
C CYS A 73 -32.90 -6.07 3.67
N PRO A 74 -31.61 -5.94 4.04
CA PRO A 74 -31.21 -5.04 5.12
C PRO A 74 -31.50 -3.55 4.83
N LEU A 75 -31.58 -3.14 3.56
CA LEU A 75 -31.89 -1.76 3.15
C LEU A 75 -33.39 -1.47 3.14
N CYS A 76 -34.16 -2.08 2.24
CA CYS A 76 -35.59 -1.75 2.07
C CYS A 76 -36.55 -2.59 2.93
N LYS A 77 -36.03 -3.55 3.71
CA LYS A 77 -36.80 -4.44 4.61
C LYS A 77 -37.76 -5.41 3.91
N GLU A 78 -37.73 -5.51 2.58
CA GLU A 78 -38.50 -6.51 1.84
C GLU A 78 -38.18 -7.93 2.32
N LYS A 79 -39.22 -8.69 2.65
CA LYS A 79 -39.10 -10.08 3.14
C LYS A 79 -39.14 -11.04 1.96
N PHE A 80 -38.24 -12.01 1.97
CA PHE A 80 -38.21 -13.08 0.98
C PHE A 80 -38.86 -14.33 1.58
N THR A 81 -39.89 -14.87 0.92
CA THR A 81 -40.64 -16.06 1.37
C THR A 81 -39.77 -17.31 1.45
N LYS A 82 -38.76 -17.40 0.58
CA LYS A 82 -37.71 -18.42 0.58
C LYS A 82 -36.36 -17.72 0.49
N ARG A 83 -35.35 -18.22 1.20
CA ARG A 83 -33.99 -17.69 1.16
C ARG A 83 -33.45 -17.74 -0.28
N PRO A 84 -33.17 -16.59 -0.93
CA PRO A 84 -32.65 -16.57 -2.29
C PRO A 84 -31.24 -17.16 -2.36
N GLU A 85 -30.90 -17.80 -3.47
CA GLU A 85 -29.53 -18.19 -3.78
C GLU A 85 -28.72 -16.94 -4.17
N LEU A 86 -27.59 -16.71 -3.50
CA LEU A 86 -26.74 -15.55 -3.73
C LEU A 86 -25.69 -15.83 -4.81
N LYS A 87 -25.91 -15.27 -5.99
CA LYS A 87 -24.96 -15.27 -7.10
C LYS A 87 -24.18 -13.96 -7.13
N ILE A 88 -22.86 -14.05 -7.32
CA ILE A 88 -22.00 -12.86 -7.40
C ILE A 88 -22.37 -12.08 -8.66
N ASN A 89 -22.63 -10.79 -8.50
CA ASN A 89 -22.79 -9.85 -9.60
C ASN A 89 -21.41 -9.53 -10.17
N THR A 90 -21.03 -10.23 -11.25
CA THR A 90 -19.69 -10.13 -11.85
C THR A 90 -19.41 -8.74 -12.40
N THR A 91 -20.41 -8.09 -13.02
CA THR A 91 -20.29 -6.72 -13.54
C THR A 91 -20.01 -5.73 -12.41
N LEU A 92 -20.80 -5.78 -11.33
CA LEU A 92 -20.58 -4.90 -10.18
C LEU A 92 -19.24 -5.18 -9.48
N ARG A 93 -18.81 -6.45 -9.45
CA ARG A 93 -17.48 -6.83 -8.95
C ARG A 93 -16.37 -6.19 -9.79
N GLU A 94 -16.47 -6.22 -11.10
CA GLU A 94 -15.47 -5.61 -11.99
C GLU A 94 -15.40 -4.08 -11.80
N VAL A 95 -16.56 -3.41 -11.70
CA VAL A 95 -16.62 -1.97 -11.44
C VAL A 95 -16.03 -1.63 -10.06
N ALA A 96 -16.39 -2.40 -9.03
CA ALA A 96 -15.86 -2.23 -7.67
C ALA A 96 -14.33 -2.47 -7.61
N ASP A 97 -13.83 -3.51 -8.28
CA ASP A 97 -12.39 -3.80 -8.38
C ASP A 97 -11.63 -2.68 -9.11
N HIS A 98 -12.19 -2.15 -10.20
CA HIS A 98 -11.59 -1.01 -10.90
C HIS A 98 -11.56 0.25 -10.03
N PHE A 99 -12.63 0.50 -9.28
CA PHE A 99 -12.69 1.61 -8.33
C PHE A 99 -11.67 1.47 -7.21
N LYS A 100 -11.54 0.29 -6.59
CA LYS A 100 -10.49 -0.03 -5.60
C LYS A 100 -9.10 0.25 -6.16
N LYS A 101 -8.82 -0.24 -7.38
CA LYS A 101 -7.54 0.02 -8.07
C LYS A 101 -7.32 1.52 -8.30
N LYS A 102 -8.35 2.28 -8.66
CA LYS A 102 -8.25 3.73 -8.87
C LYS A 102 -7.91 4.48 -7.56
N ILE A 103 -8.54 4.11 -6.44
CA ILE A 103 -8.25 4.70 -5.12
C ILE A 103 -6.77 4.45 -4.76
N VAL A 104 -6.34 3.19 -4.78
CA VAL A 104 -4.96 2.85 -4.41
C VAL A 104 -3.96 3.47 -5.38
N SER A 105 -4.26 3.50 -6.68
CA SER A 105 -3.44 4.17 -7.68
C SER A 105 -3.28 5.67 -7.39
N THR A 106 -4.34 6.34 -6.95
CA THR A 106 -4.30 7.76 -6.60
C THR A 106 -3.47 7.97 -5.33
N GLU A 107 -3.66 7.11 -4.33
CA GLU A 107 -2.87 7.15 -3.10
C GLU A 107 -1.39 6.88 -3.35
N LEU A 108 -1.06 5.88 -4.17
CA LEU A 108 0.32 5.56 -4.53
C LEU A 108 1.03 6.75 -5.19
N LYS A 109 0.35 7.49 -6.07
CA LYS A 109 0.89 8.73 -6.65
C LYS A 109 1.14 9.79 -5.59
N ARG A 110 0.21 9.96 -4.65
CA ARG A 110 0.36 10.91 -3.55
C ARG A 110 1.54 10.55 -2.66
N ILE A 111 1.70 9.28 -2.27
CA ILE A 111 2.79 8.91 -1.35
C ILE A 111 4.17 8.90 -2.04
N GLN A 112 4.23 8.67 -3.35
CA GLN A 112 5.47 8.75 -4.14
C GLN A 112 6.12 10.15 -4.09
N GLN A 113 5.37 11.22 -3.79
CA GLN A 113 5.95 12.55 -3.58
C GLN A 113 6.93 12.60 -2.39
N TYR A 114 6.76 11.70 -1.42
CA TYR A 114 7.63 11.55 -0.24
C TYR A 114 8.82 10.62 -0.51
N ALA A 115 9.10 10.30 -1.78
CA ALA A 115 10.25 9.48 -2.14
C ALA A 115 11.56 10.05 -1.60
N VAL A 116 12.35 9.18 -0.97
CA VAL A 116 13.69 9.47 -0.46
C VAL A 116 14.72 8.61 -1.16
N ASP A 117 15.93 9.15 -1.36
CA ASP A 117 17.03 8.39 -1.94
C ASP A 117 17.74 7.58 -0.84
N VAL A 118 17.51 6.27 -0.83
CA VAL A 118 18.10 5.36 0.17
C VAL A 118 19.37 4.72 -0.40
N ASN A 119 20.45 4.70 0.38
CA ASN A 119 21.66 3.93 0.09
C ASN A 119 21.89 2.92 1.19
N LEU A 120 22.42 1.76 0.84
CA LEU A 120 22.78 0.70 1.78
C LEU A 120 24.01 1.11 2.60
N ASP A 121 23.98 0.79 3.89
CA ASP A 121 25.07 1.08 4.82
C ASP A 121 26.02 -0.13 4.97
N PRO A 122 27.24 -0.09 4.38
CA PRO A 122 28.20 -1.19 4.44
C PRO A 122 28.68 -1.53 5.85
N ASP A 123 28.60 -0.59 6.79
CA ASP A 123 29.01 -0.82 8.18
C ASP A 123 28.00 -1.68 8.94
N THR A 124 26.76 -1.74 8.45
CA THR A 124 25.70 -2.60 9.02
C THR A 124 25.60 -3.96 8.35
N ALA A 125 26.09 -4.08 7.11
CA ALA A 125 25.89 -5.26 6.27
C ALA A 125 26.55 -6.52 6.86
N HIS A 126 25.80 -7.63 6.88
CA HIS A 126 26.36 -8.93 7.21
C HIS A 126 27.57 -9.27 6.30
N PRO A 127 28.67 -9.89 6.82
CA PRO A 127 29.89 -10.09 6.05
C PRO A 127 29.78 -10.96 4.78
N SER A 128 28.72 -11.76 4.64
CA SER A 128 28.45 -12.52 3.40
C SER A 128 27.60 -11.76 2.38
N LEU A 129 27.30 -10.48 2.60
CA LEU A 129 26.56 -9.65 1.65
C LEU A 129 27.50 -8.91 0.71
N ILE A 130 27.14 -8.87 -0.57
CA ILE A 130 27.83 -8.07 -1.59
C ILE A 130 26.94 -6.86 -1.89
N LEU A 131 27.51 -5.67 -1.77
CA LEU A 131 26.86 -4.41 -2.10
C LEU A 131 27.40 -3.87 -3.42
N SER A 132 26.53 -3.28 -4.25
CA SER A 132 26.97 -2.55 -5.44
C SER A 132 27.72 -1.26 -5.06
N ALA A 133 28.58 -0.77 -5.96
CA ALA A 133 29.39 0.43 -5.71
C ALA A 133 28.55 1.70 -5.48
N ASP A 134 27.36 1.79 -6.09
CA ASP A 134 26.40 2.89 -5.88
C ASP A 134 25.57 2.74 -4.57
N GLY A 135 25.75 1.62 -3.85
CA GLY A 135 25.01 1.31 -2.63
C GLY A 135 23.52 1.08 -2.86
N LYS A 136 23.08 0.71 -4.07
CA LYS A 136 21.66 0.47 -4.40
C LYS A 136 21.27 -1.00 -4.45
N GLN A 137 22.23 -1.91 -4.55
CA GLN A 137 21.95 -3.34 -4.70
C GLN A 137 22.61 -4.16 -3.59
N VAL A 138 21.94 -5.23 -3.18
CA VAL A 138 22.49 -6.23 -2.27
C VAL A 138 22.12 -7.65 -2.68
N THR A 139 23.13 -8.53 -2.64
CA THR A 139 23.01 -9.98 -2.86
C THR A 139 23.74 -10.75 -1.76
N HIS A 140 23.39 -12.03 -1.61
CA HIS A 140 24.21 -12.97 -0.83
C HIS A 140 25.38 -13.47 -1.69
N GLY A 141 26.60 -13.35 -1.18
CA GLY A 141 27.83 -13.68 -1.88
C GLY A 141 28.40 -15.07 -1.62
N ASP A 142 27.70 -15.93 -0.87
CA ASP A 142 28.08 -17.29 -0.41
C ASP A 142 29.35 -17.39 0.45
N THR A 143 30.34 -16.54 0.21
CA THR A 143 31.58 -16.44 0.96
C THR A 143 31.49 -15.31 1.98
N ARG A 144 31.90 -15.62 3.22
CA ARG A 144 32.01 -14.61 4.28
C ARG A 144 33.27 -13.77 4.05
N GLN A 145 33.10 -12.46 3.93
CA GLN A 145 34.22 -11.52 3.81
C GLN A 145 34.88 -11.29 5.18
N ASN A 146 36.18 -10.98 5.16
CA ASN A 146 36.93 -10.63 6.36
C ASN A 146 36.69 -9.15 6.73
N LEU A 147 35.55 -8.89 7.38
CA LEU A 147 35.16 -7.55 7.85
C LEU A 147 35.16 -7.48 9.38
N PRO A 148 35.48 -6.31 9.98
CA PRO A 148 35.45 -6.14 11.44
C PRO A 148 34.05 -6.36 12.01
N ASP A 149 33.96 -7.08 13.13
CA ASP A 149 32.69 -7.35 13.83
C ASP A 149 32.31 -6.20 14.78
N THR A 150 31.90 -5.06 14.22
CA THR A 150 31.47 -3.88 14.98
C THR A 150 30.06 -4.03 15.54
N PRO A 151 29.65 -3.35 16.63
CA PRO A 151 28.29 -3.44 17.16
C PRO A 151 27.17 -3.14 16.14
N GLN A 152 27.44 -2.30 15.15
CA GLN A 152 26.50 -1.89 14.10
C GLN A 152 26.26 -2.99 13.06
N ARG A 153 27.22 -3.91 12.87
CA ARG A 153 27.17 -4.97 11.87
C ARG A 153 26.22 -6.09 12.27
N PHE A 154 25.33 -6.51 11.38
CA PHE A 154 24.52 -7.70 11.59
C PHE A 154 25.36 -8.98 11.56
N ASN A 155 25.22 -9.79 12.59
CA ASN A 155 25.81 -11.13 12.71
C ASN A 155 25.02 -11.88 13.80
N PRO A 156 24.21 -12.91 13.49
CA PRO A 156 24.26 -13.77 12.31
C PRO A 156 23.26 -13.42 11.19
N CYS A 157 22.37 -12.43 11.38
CA CYS A 157 21.32 -12.15 10.40
C CYS A 157 21.89 -11.62 9.07
N ILE A 158 21.47 -12.21 7.94
CA ILE A 158 21.91 -11.86 6.58
C ILE A 158 21.20 -10.59 6.09
N CYS A 159 21.47 -9.45 6.74
CA CYS A 159 20.73 -8.21 6.54
C CYS A 159 21.66 -6.99 6.44
N VAL A 160 21.10 -5.88 5.96
CA VAL A 160 21.74 -4.57 5.86
C VAL A 160 20.68 -3.47 6.07
N LEU A 161 21.09 -2.32 6.60
CA LEU A 161 20.23 -1.14 6.74
C LEU A 161 20.46 -0.13 5.62
N GLY A 162 19.48 0.75 5.41
CA GLY A 162 19.71 2.03 4.77
C GLY A 162 20.57 2.94 5.65
N LYS A 163 21.37 3.79 5.02
CA LYS A 163 22.22 4.80 5.68
C LYS A 163 21.41 5.95 6.26
N GLN A 164 20.32 6.30 5.57
CA GLN A 164 19.36 7.32 6.01
C GLN A 164 18.46 6.76 7.11
N SER A 165 18.15 7.61 8.09
CA SER A 165 17.19 7.31 9.15
C SER A 165 16.25 8.47 9.41
N PHE A 166 15.08 8.15 9.93
CA PHE A 166 13.96 9.07 10.03
C PHE A 166 13.34 8.99 11.42
N SER A 167 13.20 10.13 12.08
CA SER A 167 12.59 10.26 13.41
C SER A 167 11.32 11.12 13.40
N SER A 168 10.86 11.53 12.22
CA SER A 168 9.65 12.31 11.98
C SER A 168 9.33 12.34 10.49
N GLY A 169 8.13 12.82 10.16
CA GLY A 169 7.64 13.04 8.82
C GLY A 169 7.28 11.76 8.07
N LYS A 170 7.16 11.93 6.76
CA LYS A 170 6.76 10.87 5.83
C LYS A 170 7.90 10.56 4.89
N PHE A 171 8.12 9.29 4.61
CA PHE A 171 9.09 8.87 3.61
C PHE A 171 8.63 7.64 2.85
N TYR A 172 9.10 7.53 1.62
CA TYR A 172 8.77 6.44 0.70
C TYR A 172 10.01 5.94 -0.04
N TYR A 173 10.11 4.64 -0.26
CA TYR A 173 11.14 4.06 -1.13
C TYR A 173 10.63 2.79 -1.82
N GLU A 174 11.23 2.45 -2.97
CA GLU A 174 10.87 1.28 -3.76
C GLU A 174 12.03 0.29 -3.85
N VAL A 175 11.71 -1.00 -3.79
CA VAL A 175 12.70 -2.08 -3.88
C VAL A 175 12.25 -3.10 -4.91
N GLN A 176 13.06 -3.30 -5.94
CA GLN A 176 12.87 -4.40 -6.87
C GLN A 176 13.28 -5.72 -6.19
N VAL A 177 12.37 -6.69 -6.25
CA VAL A 177 12.49 -8.04 -5.70
C VAL A 177 12.33 -9.11 -6.79
N ARG A 178 12.17 -8.69 -8.05
CA ARG A 178 11.97 -9.56 -9.21
C ARG A 178 13.04 -10.65 -9.28
N GLY A 179 12.60 -11.90 -9.41
CA GLY A 179 13.47 -13.07 -9.56
C GLY A 179 13.98 -13.65 -8.24
N LYS A 180 13.63 -13.07 -7.08
CA LYS A 180 13.96 -13.63 -5.77
C LYS A 180 12.89 -14.61 -5.28
N THR A 181 13.32 -15.61 -4.52
CA THR A 181 12.47 -16.62 -3.89
C THR A 181 12.27 -16.37 -2.40
N ASP A 182 13.20 -15.64 -1.78
CA ASP A 182 13.26 -15.38 -0.35
C ASP A 182 13.82 -13.97 -0.09
N TRP A 183 13.09 -13.17 0.68
CA TRP A 183 13.54 -11.83 1.11
C TRP A 183 12.67 -11.27 2.24
N SER A 184 13.18 -10.30 2.99
CA SER A 184 12.38 -9.49 3.92
C SER A 184 12.72 -8.00 3.76
N LEU A 185 11.69 -7.17 3.76
CA LEU A 185 11.79 -5.72 3.53
C LEU A 185 10.88 -4.95 4.50
N GLY A 186 11.29 -3.74 4.88
CA GLY A 186 10.47 -2.85 5.69
C GLY A 186 11.32 -1.87 6.50
N VAL A 187 10.95 -1.60 7.74
CA VAL A 187 11.70 -0.68 8.60
C VAL A 187 11.99 -1.29 9.97
N MET A 188 13.09 -0.83 10.57
CA MET A 188 13.58 -1.26 11.89
C MET A 188 13.85 -0.04 12.77
N LYS A 189 13.60 -0.15 14.08
CA LYS A 189 14.06 0.83 15.09
C LYS A 189 15.59 0.89 15.18
N GLU A 190 16.13 1.99 15.68
CA GLU A 190 17.58 2.19 15.82
C GLU A 190 18.25 1.17 16.76
N ASN A 191 17.72 1.02 17.97
CA ASN A 191 18.39 0.32 19.08
C ASN A 191 18.04 -1.17 19.14
N ILE A 192 18.19 -1.87 18.02
CA ILE A 192 18.03 -3.33 17.98
C ILE A 192 19.36 -4.04 18.17
N ASN A 193 19.35 -5.12 18.96
CA ASN A 193 20.51 -6.00 19.11
C ASN A 193 20.77 -6.77 17.79
N ARG A 194 21.88 -6.43 17.14
CA ARG A 194 22.27 -6.98 15.83
C ARG A 194 23.17 -8.22 15.92
N LYS A 195 23.45 -8.69 17.15
CA LYS A 195 24.38 -9.78 17.48
C LYS A 195 23.71 -11.11 17.79
N ARG A 196 22.42 -11.23 17.52
CA ARG A 196 21.59 -12.40 17.82
C ARG A 196 20.61 -12.66 16.68
N GLN A 197 19.97 -13.82 16.72
CA GLN A 197 18.84 -14.08 15.84
C GLN A 197 17.72 -13.06 16.11
N ILE A 198 17.18 -12.51 15.03
CA ILE A 198 16.15 -11.48 15.06
C ILE A 198 14.80 -12.12 14.75
N PHE A 199 13.80 -11.76 15.55
CA PHE A 199 12.40 -12.09 15.32
C PHE A 199 11.70 -10.85 14.78
N LEU A 200 11.21 -10.93 13.55
CA LEU A 200 10.57 -9.83 12.84
C LEU A 200 9.13 -9.65 13.37
N THR A 201 8.95 -8.81 14.38
CA THR A 201 7.64 -8.39 14.90
C THR A 201 7.66 -6.91 15.31
N PRO A 202 6.50 -6.22 15.37
CA PRO A 202 6.43 -4.82 15.78
C PRO A 202 6.93 -4.62 17.22
N GLN A 203 6.66 -5.57 18.11
CA GLN A 203 7.11 -5.57 19.51
C GLN A 203 8.64 -5.57 19.62
N ASN A 204 9.32 -6.22 18.67
CA ASN A 204 10.78 -6.24 18.57
C ASN A 204 11.32 -5.08 17.70
N GLY A 205 10.48 -4.12 17.33
CA GLY A 205 10.87 -2.93 16.56
C GLY A 205 11.02 -3.16 15.06
N PHE A 206 10.29 -4.13 14.49
CA PHE A 206 10.30 -4.42 13.05
C PHE A 206 8.90 -4.33 12.44
N TRP A 207 8.79 -3.61 11.34
CA TRP A 207 7.57 -3.57 10.51
C TRP A 207 7.97 -3.99 9.11
N THR A 208 7.76 -5.28 8.81
CA THR A 208 8.30 -5.90 7.60
C THR A 208 7.28 -6.81 6.93
N VAL A 209 7.48 -7.03 5.64
CA VAL A 209 6.85 -8.10 4.88
C VAL A 209 7.95 -9.01 4.32
N TRP A 210 7.62 -10.27 4.07
CA TRP A 210 8.58 -11.20 3.51
C TRP A 210 7.96 -12.15 2.49
N LEU A 211 8.83 -12.66 1.64
CA LEU A 211 8.62 -13.83 0.79
C LEU A 211 9.50 -14.98 1.28
N ARG A 212 8.95 -16.19 1.38
CA ARG A 212 9.71 -17.45 1.57
C ARG A 212 9.18 -18.52 0.64
N ASN A 213 10.02 -19.49 0.29
CA ASN A 213 9.62 -20.65 -0.52
C ASN A 213 8.90 -20.24 -1.83
N GLU A 214 9.35 -19.14 -2.46
CA GLU A 214 8.86 -18.58 -3.73
C GLU A 214 7.43 -18.02 -3.78
N ASN A 215 6.53 -18.45 -2.90
CA ASN A 215 5.10 -18.13 -2.99
C ASN A 215 4.44 -17.79 -1.65
N GLN A 216 5.14 -17.93 -0.52
CA GLN A 216 4.58 -17.61 0.79
C GLN A 216 4.91 -16.18 1.14
N TYR A 217 3.90 -15.33 1.13
CA TYR A 217 4.01 -13.94 1.56
C TYR A 217 3.36 -13.77 2.93
N LYS A 218 4.06 -13.09 3.85
CA LYS A 218 3.47 -12.69 5.13
C LYS A 218 3.85 -11.26 5.51
N ALA A 219 2.93 -10.59 6.19
CA ALA A 219 3.25 -9.45 7.01
C ALA A 219 3.66 -9.94 8.40
N CYS A 220 4.79 -9.45 8.88
CA CYS A 220 5.35 -9.74 10.19
C CYS A 220 4.62 -8.97 11.29
N ALA A 221 3.30 -9.12 11.37
CA ALA A 221 2.50 -8.72 12.53
C ALA A 221 2.61 -9.75 13.65
N ASP A 222 1.94 -9.49 14.77
CA ASP A 222 1.85 -10.43 15.88
C ASP A 222 0.36 -10.69 16.22
N PRO A 223 -0.21 -11.84 15.82
CA PRO A 223 0.44 -12.92 15.04
C PRO A 223 0.68 -12.53 13.57
N ALA A 224 1.59 -13.25 12.90
CA ALA A 224 1.92 -13.00 11.49
C ALA A 224 0.71 -13.24 10.58
N VAL A 225 0.51 -12.35 9.61
CA VAL A 225 -0.65 -12.35 8.71
C VAL A 225 -0.24 -12.88 7.33
N PRO A 226 -0.81 -14.00 6.85
CA PRO A 226 -0.62 -14.45 5.47
C PRO A 226 -1.18 -13.43 4.47
N LEU A 227 -0.44 -13.16 3.40
CA LEU A 227 -0.83 -12.21 2.36
C LEU A 227 -1.24 -12.97 1.11
N THR A 228 -2.46 -12.70 0.63
CA THR A 228 -2.97 -13.28 -0.62
C THR A 228 -2.74 -12.29 -1.76
N LEU A 229 -1.74 -12.58 -2.60
CA LEU A 229 -1.38 -11.75 -3.75
C LEU A 229 -1.92 -12.38 -5.04
N ARG A 230 -2.39 -11.55 -5.97
CA ARG A 230 -2.85 -12.01 -7.28
C ARG A 230 -1.69 -12.40 -8.20
N GLU A 231 -0.56 -11.71 -8.06
CA GLU A 231 0.64 -11.85 -8.88
C GLU A 231 1.89 -11.86 -7.99
N LYS A 232 3.02 -12.37 -8.52
CA LYS A 232 4.30 -12.29 -7.82
C LYS A 232 4.79 -10.84 -7.81
N LEU A 233 5.29 -10.39 -6.66
CA LEU A 233 5.82 -9.03 -6.53
C LEU A 233 7.10 -8.87 -7.35
N GLU A 234 7.17 -7.80 -8.13
CA GLU A 234 8.41 -7.39 -8.80
C GLU A 234 9.05 -6.18 -8.15
N VAL A 235 8.23 -5.23 -7.67
CA VAL A 235 8.68 -4.00 -7.00
C VAL A 235 7.76 -3.71 -5.82
N VAL A 236 8.34 -3.58 -4.64
CA VAL A 236 7.64 -3.29 -3.39
C VAL A 236 7.92 -1.86 -2.97
N GLY A 237 6.86 -1.07 -2.84
CA GLY A 237 6.90 0.27 -2.27
C GLY A 237 6.69 0.20 -0.76
N VAL A 238 7.54 0.89 0.01
CA VAL A 238 7.44 1.01 1.46
C VAL A 238 7.20 2.47 1.80
N PHE A 239 6.09 2.74 2.48
CA PHE A 239 5.69 4.07 2.93
C PHE A 239 5.63 4.11 4.45
N VAL A 240 6.15 5.18 5.04
CA VAL A 240 6.04 5.45 6.47
C VAL A 240 5.44 6.83 6.68
N ASP A 241 4.47 6.90 7.57
CA ASP A 241 3.97 8.14 8.16
C ASP A 241 4.28 8.07 9.67
N TYR A 242 5.32 8.80 10.08
CA TYR A 242 5.86 8.66 11.43
C TYR A 242 4.87 9.16 12.47
N GLU A 243 4.24 10.31 12.21
CA GLU A 243 3.29 10.94 13.12
C GLU A 243 1.99 10.12 13.26
N GLU A 244 1.50 9.53 12.17
CA GLU A 244 0.30 8.69 12.17
C GLU A 244 0.57 7.24 12.61
N GLY A 245 1.84 6.88 12.88
CA GLY A 245 2.16 5.52 13.31
C GLY A 245 1.90 4.48 12.25
N LEU A 246 2.19 4.79 10.99
CA LEU A 246 1.83 3.98 9.82
C LEU A 246 3.08 3.45 9.11
N VAL A 247 3.10 2.14 8.81
CA VAL A 247 4.00 1.54 7.81
C VAL A 247 3.16 0.78 6.80
N SER A 248 3.18 1.18 5.53
CA SER A 248 2.38 0.59 4.47
C SER A 248 3.24 0.04 3.33
N PHE A 249 2.79 -1.07 2.76
CA PHE A 249 3.45 -1.79 1.67
C PHE A 249 2.53 -1.81 0.44
N TYR A 250 3.12 -1.60 -0.72
CA TYR A 250 2.41 -1.53 -2.00
C TYR A 250 3.11 -2.38 -3.06
N ASP A 251 2.32 -3.03 -3.90
CA ASP A 251 2.80 -3.57 -5.17
C ASP A 251 2.78 -2.43 -6.19
N VAL A 252 3.96 -1.97 -6.56
CA VAL A 252 4.11 -0.81 -7.45
C VAL A 252 3.64 -1.15 -8.87
N LYS A 253 3.82 -2.40 -9.31
CA LYS A 253 3.46 -2.82 -10.67
C LYS A 253 1.96 -2.90 -10.85
N SER A 254 1.27 -3.61 -9.97
CA SER A 254 -0.18 -3.75 -10.02
C SER A 254 -0.93 -2.55 -9.42
N ARG A 255 -0.20 -1.62 -8.80
CA ARG A 255 -0.71 -0.42 -8.12
C ARG A 255 -1.72 -0.80 -7.04
N SER A 256 -1.42 -1.86 -6.29
CA SER A 256 -2.28 -2.38 -5.22
C SER A 256 -1.61 -2.22 -3.86
N HIS A 257 -2.44 -2.12 -2.83
CA HIS A 257 -2.01 -2.16 -1.44
C HIS A 257 -1.73 -3.61 -1.05
N ILE A 258 -0.68 -3.82 -0.27
CA ILE A 258 -0.29 -5.15 0.23
C ILE A 258 -0.71 -5.29 1.69
N TYR A 259 -0.24 -4.39 2.55
CA TYR A 259 -0.46 -4.45 3.99
C TYR A 259 -0.12 -3.13 4.66
N SER A 260 -0.77 -2.83 5.79
CA SER A 260 -0.42 -1.69 6.65
C SER A 260 -0.34 -2.10 8.11
N PHE A 261 0.73 -1.66 8.76
CA PHE A 261 0.82 -1.60 10.22
C PHE A 261 0.32 -0.22 10.66
N THR A 262 -0.76 -0.18 11.42
CA THR A 262 -1.42 1.06 11.86
C THR A 262 -1.35 1.22 13.37
N GLY A 263 -1.51 2.45 13.87
CA GLY A 263 -1.59 2.72 15.31
C GLY A 263 -0.27 2.45 16.06
N GLN A 264 0.86 2.61 15.38
CA GLN A 264 2.17 2.43 15.98
C GLN A 264 2.61 3.71 16.70
N SER A 265 3.32 3.57 17.82
CA SER A 265 3.93 4.70 18.51
C SER A 265 5.45 4.65 18.34
N PHE A 266 5.96 5.36 17.33
CA PHE A 266 7.39 5.44 17.09
C PHE A 266 8.05 6.43 18.05
N THR A 267 9.10 5.99 18.73
CA THR A 267 9.85 6.76 19.72
C THR A 267 11.32 6.93 19.37
N GLU A 268 11.77 6.28 18.29
CA GLU A 268 13.16 6.14 17.89
C GLU A 268 13.26 6.31 16.38
N LYS A 269 14.47 6.59 15.90
CA LYS A 269 14.75 6.59 14.47
C LYS A 269 14.40 5.25 13.84
N LEU A 270 13.78 5.33 12.67
CA LEU A 270 13.51 4.20 11.79
C LEU A 270 14.52 4.17 10.66
N TYR A 271 15.03 2.97 10.38
CA TYR A 271 15.95 2.68 9.29
C TYR A 271 15.26 1.76 8.28
N PRO A 272 15.36 2.03 6.97
CA PRO A 272 15.04 1.05 5.94
C PRO A 272 15.82 -0.25 6.18
N TYR A 273 15.13 -1.38 6.12
CA TYR A 273 15.66 -2.70 6.44
C TYR A 273 15.57 -3.62 5.24
N PHE A 274 16.68 -4.29 4.93
CA PHE A 274 16.79 -5.18 3.78
C PHE A 274 17.43 -6.51 4.19
N CYS A 275 16.78 -7.62 3.85
CA CYS A 275 17.32 -8.96 4.00
C CYS A 275 17.13 -9.72 2.67
N PRO A 276 18.19 -9.95 1.88
CA PRO A 276 18.09 -10.72 0.64
C PRO A 276 17.96 -12.23 0.86
N CYS A 277 18.03 -12.70 2.11
CA CYS A 277 18.11 -14.10 2.50
C CYS A 277 19.31 -14.84 1.87
N LEU A 278 19.37 -16.16 2.04
CA LEU A 278 20.43 -17.00 1.49
C LEU A 278 20.27 -17.14 -0.04
N ASN A 279 21.36 -17.45 -0.73
CA ASN A 279 21.37 -17.65 -2.19
C ASN A 279 20.60 -18.91 -2.64
N ASP A 280 20.40 -19.89 -1.75
CA ASP A 280 19.72 -21.17 -2.02
C ASP A 280 20.20 -21.86 -3.32
N GLU A 281 21.49 -22.20 -3.38
CA GLU A 281 22.13 -22.84 -4.54
C GLU A 281 21.94 -22.06 -5.85
N GLY A 282 21.78 -20.74 -5.76
CA GLY A 282 21.60 -19.85 -6.90
C GLY A 282 20.14 -19.53 -7.23
N LYS A 283 19.15 -20.23 -6.64
CA LYS A 283 17.72 -19.97 -6.88
C LYS A 283 17.29 -18.58 -6.43
N ASN A 284 17.92 -18.05 -5.38
CA ASN A 284 17.64 -16.73 -4.83
C ASN A 284 18.75 -15.69 -5.13
N SER A 285 19.55 -15.92 -6.18
CA SER A 285 20.72 -15.12 -6.54
C SER A 285 20.42 -13.69 -6.98
N ALA A 286 19.17 -13.40 -7.39
CA ALA A 286 18.77 -12.07 -7.76
C ALA A 286 18.95 -11.05 -6.60
N SER A 287 19.40 -9.84 -6.98
CA SER A 287 19.60 -8.72 -6.06
C SER A 287 18.29 -8.16 -5.53
N LEU A 288 18.31 -7.67 -4.30
CA LEU A 288 17.41 -6.58 -3.92
C LEU A 288 17.99 -5.27 -4.49
N ILE A 289 17.17 -4.49 -5.19
CA ILE A 289 17.61 -3.25 -5.84
C ILE A 289 16.73 -2.09 -5.40
N ILE A 290 17.30 -1.12 -4.70
CA ILE A 290 16.63 0.14 -4.36
C ILE A 290 16.45 0.94 -5.66
N SER A 291 15.20 1.22 -6.00
CA SER A 291 14.85 1.90 -7.25
C SER A 291 14.74 3.41 -7.04
N SER A 292 15.22 4.18 -8.02
CA SER A 292 14.95 5.62 -8.05
C SER A 292 13.49 5.87 -8.37
N VAL A 293 12.80 6.61 -7.51
CA VAL A 293 11.43 7.05 -7.75
C VAL A 293 11.49 8.43 -8.39
N PHE A 294 11.12 8.50 -9.67
CA PHE A 294 11.04 9.77 -10.37
C PHE A 294 9.78 10.51 -9.92
N LYS A 295 9.96 11.71 -9.35
CA LYS A 295 8.85 12.60 -9.04
C LYS A 295 8.27 13.09 -10.38
N THR A 296 7.10 12.58 -10.74
CA THR A 296 6.28 13.11 -11.85
C THR A 296 5.51 14.33 -11.40
#